data_AF-A0AA36IKS5-F1
#
_entry.id   AF-A0AA36IKS5-F1
#
_cell.length_a   1.000
_cell.length_b   1.000
_cell.length_c   1.000
_cell.angle_alpha   90.00
_cell.angle_beta   90.00
_cell.angle_gamma   90.00
#
_symmetry.space_group_name_H-M   'P 1'
#
loop_
_entity.id
_entity.type
_entity.pdbx_description
1 polymer ?
#
loop_
_entity_poly.entity_id
_entity_poly.type
_entity_poly.pdbx_seq_one_letter_code
_entity_poly.pdbx_strand_id
1 'polypeptide(L)'
;MRRRWLLALLCSGLAFVPSRRSEAPLRRSRLALSARKRSQDLLSGETFSRKAVFLLETEQPGLQTLIFGSAFVAVTSFFGLVYNGLGQLALLTSAGAKPGLDEPTVLFGEAVLVLLSAFGFSTLSRARTERLRRMDAELRFSALPLKLTDGTGLERRLSELASKRRVVVLFAPTEEELQESLTLAKAYRRRWETSQALVVAVGPAGNSLGGKWLAIAQRPEVWEQCYGALQAATGREPVDEASWLLFGKSGRLRGESTGRDFDQVLAFMGVTQDLSLLPQLCGEAEEDILKVHDTFYEALKGGDAEIMKTLWVEDAGGDNDPRPRVSWSSVLSDKAAVLDVVDVDVVRASENLALVTSIEVCLGEGGLFNDGGPSGKGTLLATKRLSRTDASSPWRIESHQTIPYCNNTVAFQSLVCNCRGCVLLKRT
;
A
#
# COMPACT_ATOMS: atom_id res chain seq x y z
N MET A 1 -20.21 -59.73 -23.21
CA MET A 1 -21.64 -59.72 -22.83
C MET A 1 -22.05 -58.28 -22.51
N ARG A 2 -23.12 -57.81 -23.16
CA ARG A 2 -23.64 -56.42 -23.15
C ARG A 2 -24.61 -56.18 -21.97
N ARG A 3 -24.66 -54.95 -21.46
CA ARG A 3 -25.79 -54.21 -20.84
C ARG A 3 -25.21 -52.82 -20.49
N ARG A 4 -25.46 -51.67 -21.13
CA ARG A 4 -26.69 -50.97 -21.56
C ARG A 4 -27.73 -50.85 -20.46
N TRP A 5 -27.78 -49.68 -19.83
CA TRP A 5 -29.01 -48.94 -19.51
C TRP A 5 -28.77 -47.45 -19.76
N LEU A 6 -29.80 -46.82 -20.32
CA LEU A 6 -29.91 -45.49 -20.88
C LEU A 6 -31.32 -45.07 -20.46
N LEU A 7 -31.51 -43.88 -19.87
CA LEU A 7 -32.78 -43.17 -19.93
C LEU A 7 -32.62 -41.70 -19.54
N ALA A 8 -33.07 -40.87 -20.47
CA ALA A 8 -33.23 -39.43 -20.41
C ALA A 8 -34.73 -39.10 -20.36
N LEU A 9 -35.08 -37.91 -19.84
CA LEU A 9 -36.30 -37.11 -20.12
C LEU A 9 -36.10 -35.76 -19.37
N LEU A 10 -35.82 -34.62 -20.01
CA LEU A 10 -36.62 -33.70 -20.85
C LEU A 10 -37.75 -32.95 -20.12
N CYS A 11 -37.69 -31.60 -20.27
CA CYS A 11 -38.76 -30.60 -20.53
C CYS A 11 -38.59 -29.32 -19.69
N SER A 12 -38.05 -28.23 -20.27
CA SER A 12 -38.77 -27.04 -20.84
C SER A 12 -39.43 -26.17 -19.75
N GLY A 13 -39.14 -24.88 -19.54
CA GLY A 13 -38.88 -23.78 -20.47
C GLY A 13 -40.03 -22.76 -20.33
N LEU A 14 -39.74 -21.46 -20.14
CA LEU A 14 -40.44 -20.31 -20.75
C LEU A 14 -40.03 -18.97 -20.13
N ALA A 15 -39.68 -18.04 -21.03
CA ALA A 15 -39.40 -16.64 -20.80
C ALA A 15 -40.70 -15.81 -20.71
N PHE A 16 -40.68 -14.72 -19.94
CA PHE A 16 -41.70 -13.68 -20.00
C PHE A 16 -41.10 -12.30 -19.68
N VAL A 17 -41.04 -11.44 -20.70
CA VAL A 17 -40.87 -9.96 -20.70
C VAL A 17 -41.76 -9.54 -21.88
N PRO A 18 -42.69 -8.56 -21.79
CA PRO A 18 -42.32 -7.14 -21.70
C PRO A 18 -43.35 -6.19 -21.03
N SER A 19 -42.93 -4.94 -20.79
CA SER A 19 -43.63 -3.72 -21.27
C SER A 19 -43.14 -2.44 -20.57
N ARG A 20 -42.82 -1.43 -21.37
CA ARG A 20 -42.57 -0.02 -21.00
C ARG A 20 -43.90 0.74 -20.90
N ARG A 21 -44.01 1.69 -19.97
CA ARG A 21 -44.57 3.04 -20.24
C ARG A 21 -44.14 4.07 -19.20
N SER A 22 -44.01 5.29 -19.71
CA SER A 22 -43.54 6.55 -19.11
C SER A 22 -44.54 7.20 -18.16
N GLU A 23 -44.06 8.01 -17.20
CA GLU A 23 -44.33 9.46 -17.10
C GLU A 23 -43.72 10.12 -15.82
N ALA A 24 -43.00 11.21 -16.06
CA ALA A 24 -42.93 12.51 -15.35
C ALA A 24 -42.61 12.65 -13.83
N PRO A 25 -42.07 13.82 -13.41
CA PRO A 25 -41.28 13.95 -12.18
C PRO A 25 -42.06 14.57 -11.01
N LEU A 26 -41.88 14.04 -9.80
CA LEU A 26 -42.36 14.67 -8.57
C LEU A 26 -41.22 14.96 -7.58
N ARG A 27 -41.18 16.24 -7.24
CA ARG A 27 -40.34 16.94 -6.27
C ARG A 27 -40.73 16.61 -4.82
N ARG A 28 -39.72 16.70 -3.94
CA ARG A 28 -39.73 16.71 -2.46
C ARG A 28 -39.99 15.32 -1.85
N SER A 29 -39.10 14.78 -1.01
CA SER A 29 -38.81 15.31 0.33
C SER A 29 -37.48 14.79 0.89
N ARG A 30 -36.82 15.67 1.65
CA ARG A 30 -35.64 15.40 2.47
C ARG A 30 -35.87 14.22 3.40
N LEU A 31 -35.01 13.20 3.35
CA LEU A 31 -34.64 12.36 4.47
C LEU A 31 -33.20 11.90 4.28
N ALA A 32 -32.39 12.18 5.29
CA ALA A 32 -30.96 11.92 5.32
C ALA A 32 -30.66 10.42 5.16
N LEU A 33 -30.11 10.04 4.01
CA LEU A 33 -29.47 8.75 3.82
C LEU A 33 -27.97 9.01 3.73
N SER A 34 -27.29 8.70 4.83
CA SER A 34 -25.83 8.73 4.93
C SER A 34 -25.21 7.97 3.76
N ALA A 35 -24.49 8.68 2.89
CA ALA A 35 -23.70 8.08 1.84
C ALA A 35 -22.67 7.12 2.46
N ARG A 36 -22.92 5.81 2.30
CA ARG A 36 -22.03 4.72 2.69
C ARG A 36 -20.70 4.88 1.95
N LYS A 37 -19.71 5.50 2.59
CA LYS A 37 -18.32 5.51 2.11
C LYS A 37 -17.70 4.13 2.33
N ARG A 38 -17.53 3.38 1.25
CA ARG A 38 -16.64 2.19 1.19
C ARG A 38 -15.20 2.70 1.13
N SER A 39 -14.31 2.18 1.97
CA SER A 39 -12.87 2.46 1.87
C SER A 39 -12.16 1.22 1.35
N GLN A 40 -11.44 1.34 0.23
CA GLN A 40 -10.60 0.28 -0.32
C GLN A 40 -9.29 0.18 0.45
N ASP A 41 -8.91 -1.04 0.77
CA ASP A 41 -7.55 -1.39 1.13
C ASP A 41 -6.76 -1.70 -0.15
N LEU A 42 -5.78 -0.84 -0.44
CA LEU A 42 -4.97 -0.92 -1.66
C LEU A 42 -3.98 -2.09 -1.63
N LEU A 43 -3.71 -2.69 -0.46
CA LEU A 43 -2.83 -3.86 -0.35
C LEU A 43 -3.56 -5.19 -0.57
N SER A 44 -4.87 -5.25 -0.33
CA SER A 44 -5.67 -6.47 -0.47
C SER A 44 -6.68 -6.42 -1.61
N GLY A 45 -6.94 -5.23 -2.19
CA GLY A 45 -7.99 -5.02 -3.19
C GLY A 45 -9.41 -5.09 -2.61
N GLU A 46 -9.56 -5.32 -1.31
CA GLU A 46 -10.86 -5.52 -0.67
C GLU A 46 -11.46 -4.20 -0.14
N THR A 47 -12.77 -4.02 -0.35
CA THR A 47 -13.51 -2.88 0.20
C THR A 47 -13.95 -3.18 1.63
N PHE A 48 -13.46 -2.43 2.62
CA PHE A 48 -13.93 -2.53 4.00
C PHE A 48 -14.86 -1.37 4.35
N SER A 49 -16.03 -1.72 4.86
CA SER A 49 -16.96 -0.81 5.56
C SER A 49 -16.52 -0.67 7.01
N ARG A 50 -16.82 0.44 7.69
CA ARG A 50 -16.65 0.54 9.17
C ARG A 50 -17.50 -0.52 9.91
N LYS A 51 -18.55 -1.04 9.27
CA LYS A 51 -19.28 -2.25 9.72
C LYS A 51 -18.52 -3.54 9.46
N ALA A 52 -17.53 -3.59 8.56
CA ALA A 52 -16.74 -4.79 8.26
C ALA A 52 -15.73 -5.17 9.36
N VAL A 53 -15.42 -4.28 10.31
CA VAL A 53 -14.69 -4.67 11.53
C VAL A 53 -15.63 -5.36 12.54
N PHE A 54 -16.92 -5.01 12.53
CA PHE A 54 -18.00 -5.74 13.22
C PHE A 54 -18.59 -6.91 12.39
N LEU A 55 -18.37 -6.97 11.08
CA LEU A 55 -18.82 -8.06 10.18
C LEU A 55 -17.67 -9.00 9.76
N LEU A 56 -16.42 -8.70 10.13
CA LEU A 56 -15.35 -9.72 10.23
C LEU A 56 -15.68 -10.74 11.33
N GLU A 57 -16.69 -10.45 12.16
CA GLU A 57 -17.37 -11.41 13.02
C GLU A 57 -18.48 -12.22 12.31
N THR A 58 -18.82 -12.03 11.03
CA THR A 58 -19.99 -12.71 10.40
C THR A 58 -19.97 -12.99 8.88
N GLU A 59 -19.16 -12.34 8.03
CA GLU A 59 -19.35 -12.43 6.55
C GLU A 59 -18.13 -12.88 5.72
N GLN A 60 -17.31 -13.81 6.23
CA GLN A 60 -16.74 -14.82 5.33
C GLN A 60 -17.58 -16.09 5.47
N PRO A 61 -18.65 -16.26 4.67
CA PRO A 61 -19.57 -17.40 4.82
C PRO A 61 -18.84 -18.75 4.69
N GLY A 62 -17.67 -18.78 4.01
CA GLY A 62 -16.79 -19.94 4.00
C GLY A 62 -15.95 -20.11 5.27
N LEU A 63 -15.32 -19.04 5.77
CA LEU A 63 -14.38 -19.15 6.90
C LEU A 63 -15.08 -19.43 8.23
N GLN A 64 -16.26 -18.85 8.47
CA GLN A 64 -17.02 -19.19 9.67
C GLN A 64 -17.51 -20.63 9.62
N THR A 65 -18.02 -21.09 8.48
CA THR A 65 -18.42 -22.49 8.30
C THR A 65 -17.22 -23.43 8.43
N LEU A 66 -16.03 -23.01 8.00
CA LEU A 66 -14.79 -23.76 8.19
C LEU A 66 -14.30 -23.73 9.64
N ILE A 67 -14.40 -22.62 10.36
CA ILE A 67 -14.02 -22.52 11.78
C ILE A 67 -15.01 -23.28 12.65
N PHE A 68 -16.32 -23.07 12.48
CA PHE A 68 -17.35 -23.83 13.18
C PHE A 68 -17.33 -25.30 12.77
N GLY A 69 -17.14 -25.60 11.49
CA GLY A 69 -17.02 -26.97 10.99
C GLY A 69 -15.79 -27.67 11.54
N SER A 70 -14.62 -27.03 11.52
CA SER A 70 -13.39 -27.60 12.07
C SER A 70 -13.40 -27.70 13.59
N ALA A 71 -13.95 -26.71 14.30
CA ALA A 71 -14.13 -26.76 15.75
C ALA A 71 -15.15 -27.85 16.13
N PHE A 72 -16.26 -27.97 15.39
CA PHE A 72 -17.25 -29.02 15.60
C PHE A 72 -16.64 -30.39 15.33
N VAL A 73 -15.95 -30.59 14.21
CA VAL A 73 -15.24 -31.84 13.89
C VAL A 73 -14.18 -32.16 14.94
N ALA A 74 -13.40 -31.17 15.41
CA ALA A 74 -12.40 -31.37 16.46
C ALA A 74 -13.06 -31.82 17.78
N VAL A 75 -14.14 -31.16 18.19
CA VAL A 75 -14.89 -31.49 19.40
C VAL A 75 -15.55 -32.86 19.28
N THR A 76 -16.24 -33.15 18.18
CA THR A 76 -16.89 -34.46 17.98
C THR A 76 -15.87 -35.58 17.86
N SER A 77 -14.73 -35.35 17.20
CA SER A 77 -13.66 -36.35 17.09
C SER A 77 -12.97 -36.57 18.44
N PHE A 78 -12.78 -35.51 19.25
CA PHE A 78 -12.28 -35.63 20.62
C PHE A 78 -13.23 -36.43 21.51
N PHE A 79 -14.53 -36.11 21.51
CA PHE A 79 -15.53 -36.88 22.25
C PHE A 79 -15.67 -38.31 21.73
N GLY A 80 -15.52 -38.54 20.42
CA GLY A 80 -15.46 -39.87 19.81
C GLY A 80 -14.28 -40.69 20.33
N LEU A 81 -13.08 -40.09 20.35
CA LEU A 81 -11.87 -40.70 20.92
C LEU A 81 -12.03 -41.01 22.41
N VAL A 82 -12.57 -40.08 23.19
CA VAL A 82 -12.83 -40.28 24.62
C VAL A 82 -13.86 -41.38 24.84
N TYR A 83 -14.96 -41.38 24.09
CA TYR A 83 -16.01 -42.40 24.19
C TYR A 83 -15.51 -43.78 23.80
N ASN A 84 -14.80 -43.91 22.67
CA ASN A 84 -14.18 -45.15 22.23
C ASN A 84 -13.10 -45.63 23.22
N GLY A 85 -12.26 -44.72 23.73
CA GLY A 85 -11.26 -45.03 24.74
C GLY A 85 -11.88 -45.54 26.05
N LEU A 86 -12.92 -44.86 26.56
CA LEU A 86 -13.65 -45.30 27.75
C LEU A 86 -14.40 -46.62 27.52
N GLY A 87 -14.98 -46.81 26.33
CA GLY A 87 -15.65 -48.06 25.94
C GLY A 87 -14.68 -49.24 25.90
N GLN A 88 -13.47 -49.05 25.37
CA GLN A 88 -12.43 -50.09 25.41
C GLN A 88 -11.93 -50.35 26.83
N LEU A 89 -11.79 -49.33 27.67
CA LEU A 89 -11.46 -49.50 29.09
C LEU A 89 -12.54 -50.30 29.83
N ALA A 90 -13.81 -50.03 29.54
CA ALA A 90 -14.93 -50.78 30.12
C ALA A 90 -14.93 -52.25 29.65
N LEU A 91 -14.66 -52.50 28.37
CA LEU A 91 -14.58 -53.87 27.83
C LEU A 91 -13.41 -54.68 28.41
N LEU A 92 -12.26 -54.04 28.69
CA LEU A 92 -11.10 -54.67 29.36
C LEU A 92 -11.42 -55.19 30.77
N THR A 93 -12.48 -54.67 31.41
CA THR A 93 -12.91 -55.10 32.75
C THR A 93 -13.98 -56.21 32.72
N SER A 94 -14.48 -56.58 31.53
CA SER A 94 -15.47 -57.64 31.37
C SER A 94 -14.83 -58.96 30.95
N ALA A 95 -14.92 -59.99 31.80
CA ALA A 95 -14.40 -61.32 31.50
C ALA A 95 -15.23 -61.99 30.38
N GLY A 96 -14.68 -62.04 29.16
CA GLY A 96 -15.25 -62.82 28.04
C GLY A 96 -15.47 -62.06 26.72
N ALA A 97 -15.19 -60.76 26.64
CA ALA A 97 -15.31 -60.02 25.38
C ALA A 97 -14.20 -60.40 24.39
N LYS A 98 -14.56 -60.97 23.23
CA LYS A 98 -13.64 -61.16 22.11
C LYS A 98 -13.40 -59.80 21.44
N PRO A 99 -12.15 -59.36 21.23
CA PRO A 99 -11.85 -58.10 20.56
C PRO A 99 -12.28 -58.24 19.10
N GLY A 100 -13.34 -57.52 18.74
CA GLY A 100 -13.85 -57.43 17.38
C GLY A 100 -13.78 -55.99 16.92
N LEU A 101 -12.56 -55.50 16.67
CA LEU A 101 -12.23 -54.27 15.93
C LEU A 101 -10.69 -54.15 15.88
N ASP A 102 -10.03 -55.11 15.22
CA ASP A 102 -8.58 -55.18 15.03
C ASP A 102 -8.07 -54.32 13.85
N GLU A 103 -8.61 -53.12 13.66
CA GLU A 103 -8.03 -52.18 12.69
C GLU A 103 -7.42 -50.97 13.41
N PRO A 104 -6.15 -51.06 13.87
CA PRO A 104 -5.39 -49.92 14.41
C PRO A 104 -5.32 -48.73 13.43
N THR A 105 -5.65 -48.94 12.17
CA THR A 105 -5.82 -47.92 11.13
C THR A 105 -6.93 -46.91 11.43
N VAL A 106 -8.04 -47.32 12.06
CA VAL A 106 -9.18 -46.42 12.37
C VAL A 106 -8.84 -45.46 13.51
N LEU A 107 -8.30 -45.97 14.62
CA LEU A 107 -7.84 -45.16 15.76
C LEU A 107 -6.71 -44.19 15.35
N PHE A 108 -5.79 -44.65 14.50
CA PHE A 108 -4.74 -43.78 13.96
C PHE A 108 -5.33 -42.68 13.07
N GLY A 109 -6.30 -43.00 12.22
CA GLY A 109 -6.99 -42.01 11.38
C GLY A 109 -7.70 -40.93 12.19
N GLU A 110 -8.41 -41.31 13.25
CA GLU A 110 -9.09 -40.36 14.15
C GLU A 110 -8.09 -39.48 14.92
N ALA A 111 -7.02 -40.06 15.44
CA ALA A 111 -5.97 -39.31 16.13
C ALA A 111 -5.28 -38.29 15.21
N VAL A 112 -4.97 -38.68 13.96
CA VAL A 112 -4.39 -37.78 12.96
C VAL A 112 -5.35 -36.63 12.63
N LEU A 113 -6.65 -36.91 12.46
CA LEU A 113 -7.65 -35.87 12.19
C LEU A 113 -7.77 -34.88 13.35
N VAL A 114 -7.79 -35.35 14.60
CA VAL A 114 -7.81 -34.49 15.79
C VAL A 114 -6.57 -33.61 15.84
N LEU A 115 -5.37 -34.17 15.62
CA LEU A 115 -4.12 -33.40 15.64
C LEU A 115 -4.09 -32.33 14.53
N LEU A 116 -4.51 -32.68 13.31
CA LEU A 116 -4.59 -31.72 12.20
C LEU A 116 -5.61 -30.60 12.50
N SER A 117 -6.77 -30.93 13.07
CA SER A 117 -7.78 -29.95 13.45
C SER A 117 -7.32 -29.01 14.57
N ALA A 118 -6.65 -29.56 15.60
CA ALA A 118 -6.08 -28.79 16.70
C ALA A 118 -4.96 -27.86 16.22
N PHE A 119 -4.10 -28.35 15.31
CA PHE A 119 -3.05 -27.54 14.69
C PHE A 119 -3.65 -26.41 13.83
N GLY A 120 -4.65 -26.71 12.99
CA GLY A 120 -5.38 -25.70 12.21
C GLY A 120 -6.06 -24.65 13.09
N PHE A 121 -6.70 -25.07 14.18
CA PHE A 121 -7.31 -24.15 15.13
C PHE A 121 -6.28 -23.28 15.85
N SER A 122 -5.15 -23.85 16.28
CA SER A 122 -4.07 -23.10 16.91
C SER A 122 -3.47 -22.05 15.98
N THR A 123 -3.24 -22.39 14.71
CA THR A 123 -2.66 -21.46 13.74
C THR A 123 -3.62 -20.31 13.43
N LEU A 124 -4.91 -20.60 13.23
CA LEU A 124 -5.95 -19.58 13.04
C LEU A 124 -6.14 -18.70 14.28
N SER A 125 -6.13 -19.29 15.48
CA SER A 125 -6.26 -18.55 16.74
C SER A 125 -5.07 -17.63 16.97
N ARG A 126 -3.83 -18.11 16.74
CA ARG A 126 -2.62 -17.28 16.81
C ARG A 126 -2.67 -16.13 15.80
N ALA A 127 -3.02 -16.41 14.54
CA ALA A 127 -3.15 -15.39 13.50
C ALA A 127 -4.22 -14.34 13.86
N ARG A 128 -5.34 -14.75 14.45
CA ARG A 128 -6.39 -13.84 14.93
C ARG A 128 -5.90 -12.99 16.11
N THR A 129 -5.29 -13.60 17.12
CA THR A 129 -4.75 -12.87 18.27
C THR A 129 -3.70 -11.85 17.83
N GLU A 130 -2.84 -12.21 16.88
CA GLU A 130 -1.85 -11.28 16.33
C GLU A 130 -2.48 -10.11 15.58
N ARG A 131 -3.48 -10.39 14.72
CA ARG A 131 -4.25 -9.32 14.06
C ARG A 131 -4.93 -8.41 15.08
N LEU A 132 -5.51 -8.95 16.16
CA LEU A 132 -6.15 -8.16 17.20
C LEU A 132 -5.15 -7.32 18.00
N ARG A 133 -3.97 -7.86 18.33
CA ARG A 133 -2.89 -7.11 18.97
C ARG A 133 -2.40 -5.97 18.11
N ARG A 134 -2.15 -6.24 16.82
CA ARG A 134 -1.81 -5.21 15.84
C ARG A 134 -2.90 -4.14 15.75
N MET A 135 -4.18 -4.54 15.71
CA MET A 135 -5.29 -3.58 15.69
C MET A 135 -5.37 -2.72 16.93
N ASP A 136 -5.16 -3.30 18.12
CA ASP A 136 -5.10 -2.55 19.37
C ASP A 136 -3.95 -1.54 19.34
N ALA A 137 -2.75 -1.97 18.90
CA ALA A 137 -1.60 -1.09 18.74
C ALA A 137 -1.87 0.06 17.75
N GLU A 138 -2.46 -0.22 16.59
CA GLU A 138 -2.87 0.80 15.60
C GLU A 138 -3.89 1.80 16.18
N LEU A 139 -4.84 1.34 17.00
CA LEU A 139 -5.87 2.19 17.59
C LEU A 139 -5.30 3.18 18.62
N ARG A 140 -4.19 2.86 19.28
CA ARG A 140 -3.54 3.78 20.24
C ARG A 140 -3.10 5.08 19.58
N PHE A 141 -2.68 5.04 18.32
CA PHE A 141 -2.33 6.23 17.55
C PHE A 141 -3.51 7.20 17.35
N SER A 142 -4.74 6.69 17.31
CA SER A 142 -5.93 7.49 16.98
C SER A 142 -6.21 8.63 17.97
N ALA A 143 -5.82 8.46 19.23
CA ALA A 143 -6.02 9.44 20.29
C ALA A 143 -4.86 10.44 20.41
N LEU A 144 -3.75 10.22 19.70
CA LEU A 144 -2.54 11.00 19.89
C LEU A 144 -2.70 12.42 19.35
N PRO A 145 -2.30 13.43 20.14
CA PRO A 145 -2.35 14.83 19.74
C PRO A 145 -1.18 15.19 18.82
N LEU A 146 -1.45 16.10 17.88
CA LEU A 146 -0.49 16.71 16.97
C LEU A 146 -0.84 18.18 16.76
N LYS A 147 0.15 18.99 16.41
CA LYS A 147 0.00 20.42 16.12
C LYS A 147 0.32 20.69 14.66
N LEU A 148 -0.60 21.35 13.95
CA LEU A 148 -0.40 21.72 12.55
C LEU A 148 0.61 22.87 12.42
N THR A 149 1.48 22.84 11.39
CA THR A 149 2.47 23.90 11.11
C THR A 149 2.04 24.83 9.97
N ASP A 150 0.74 24.93 9.71
CA ASP A 150 0.13 25.77 8.67
C ASP A 150 -0.08 27.24 9.09
N GLY A 151 0.58 27.66 10.18
CA GLY A 151 0.42 28.98 10.80
C GLY A 151 -0.76 29.09 11.77
N THR A 152 -1.73 28.17 11.73
CA THR A 152 -2.85 28.19 12.69
C THR A 152 -2.44 27.69 14.07
N GLY A 153 -1.44 26.81 14.12
CA GLY A 153 -0.97 26.17 15.35
C GLY A 153 -2.04 25.33 16.05
N LEU A 154 -3.11 24.95 15.34
CA LEU A 154 -4.22 24.20 15.92
C LEU A 154 -3.77 22.79 16.31
N GLU A 155 -4.06 22.42 17.55
CA GLU A 155 -3.94 21.05 18.03
C GLU A 155 -5.12 20.22 17.52
N ARG A 156 -4.81 19.02 17.04
CA ARG A 156 -5.75 18.03 16.52
C ARG A 156 -5.37 16.66 17.03
N ARG A 157 -6.32 15.73 17.00
CA ARG A 157 -6.04 14.30 17.19
C ARG A 157 -5.95 13.60 15.84
N LEU A 158 -5.17 12.52 15.78
CA LEU A 158 -5.07 11.72 14.55
C LEU A 158 -6.44 11.22 14.06
N SER A 159 -7.33 10.82 14.98
CA SER A 159 -8.70 10.41 14.69
C SER A 159 -9.57 11.49 14.02
N GLU A 160 -9.30 12.77 14.29
CA GLU A 160 -10.02 13.90 13.64
C GLU A 160 -9.60 14.08 12.18
N LEU A 161 -8.39 13.61 11.83
CA LEU A 161 -7.85 13.61 10.48
C LEU A 161 -8.23 12.35 9.68
N ALA A 162 -8.57 11.24 10.37
CA ALA A 162 -8.83 9.88 9.87
C ALA A 162 -10.08 9.72 8.97
N SER A 163 -10.34 10.70 8.10
CA SER A 163 -11.36 10.72 7.06
C SER A 163 -11.10 11.81 6.02
N LYS A 164 -10.28 12.80 6.37
CA LYS A 164 -9.94 13.96 5.56
C LYS A 164 -8.57 13.79 4.90
N ARG A 165 -7.61 13.24 5.64
CA ARG A 165 -6.23 13.12 5.18
C ARG A 165 -5.66 11.72 5.41
N ARG A 166 -4.68 11.36 4.59
CA ARG A 166 -3.71 10.29 4.89
C ARG A 166 -2.67 10.88 5.83
N VAL A 167 -2.05 10.07 6.67
CA VAL A 167 -1.04 10.57 7.62
C VAL A 167 0.21 9.73 7.53
N VAL A 168 1.35 10.38 7.30
CA VAL A 168 2.68 9.75 7.33
C VAL A 168 3.32 10.19 8.63
N VAL A 169 3.67 9.26 9.50
CA VAL A 169 4.35 9.55 10.77
C VAL A 169 5.81 9.19 10.60
N LEU A 170 6.72 10.13 10.89
CA LEU A 170 8.16 9.94 10.80
C LEU A 170 8.75 9.81 12.20
N PHE A 171 9.49 8.73 12.40
CA PHE A 171 10.29 8.45 13.60
C PHE A 171 11.76 8.48 13.20
N ALA A 172 12.61 9.02 14.07
CA ALA A 172 14.04 8.91 13.91
C ALA A 172 14.72 8.75 15.29
N PRO A 173 15.85 8.03 15.37
CA PRO A 173 16.58 7.86 16.63
C PRO A 173 17.16 9.17 17.16
N THR A 174 17.52 10.09 16.25
CA THR A 174 18.13 11.38 16.59
C THR A 174 17.39 12.54 15.92
N GLU A 175 17.52 13.72 16.51
CA GLU A 175 16.97 14.96 15.94
C GLU A 175 17.57 15.27 14.57
N GLU A 176 18.87 15.03 14.38
CA GLU A 176 19.57 15.26 13.12
C GLU A 176 18.99 14.39 12.00
N GLU A 177 18.77 13.10 12.27
CA GLU A 177 18.15 12.20 11.29
C GLU A 177 16.70 12.57 10.98
N LEU A 178 15.95 13.07 11.97
CA LEU A 178 14.60 13.58 11.76
C LEU A 178 14.64 14.82 10.85
N GLN A 179 15.55 15.76 11.10
CA GLN A 179 15.72 16.97 10.27
C GLN A 179 16.09 16.62 8.84
N GLU A 180 16.99 15.67 8.64
CA GLU A 180 17.36 15.19 7.30
C GLU A 180 16.15 14.54 6.60
N SER A 181 15.41 13.68 7.31
CA SER A 181 14.20 13.04 6.79
C SER A 181 13.12 14.06 6.42
N LEU A 182 12.92 15.11 7.23
CA LEU A 182 11.96 16.17 6.94
C LEU A 182 12.41 17.06 5.78
N THR A 183 13.71 17.29 5.64
CA THR A 183 14.30 18.02 4.50
C THR A 183 14.06 17.27 3.19
N LEU A 184 14.25 15.94 3.20
CA LEU A 184 13.90 15.09 2.07
C LEU A 184 12.38 15.08 1.82
N ALA A 185 11.55 14.96 2.86
CA ALA A 185 10.09 14.98 2.73
C ALA A 185 9.56 16.32 2.19
N LYS A 186 10.25 17.44 2.43
CA LYS A 186 9.91 18.78 1.89
C LYS A 186 9.92 18.81 0.36
N ALA A 187 10.76 18.00 -0.29
CA ALA A 187 10.77 17.84 -1.75
C ALA A 187 9.43 17.35 -2.31
N TYR A 188 8.65 16.68 -1.46
CA TYR A 188 7.36 16.10 -1.81
C TYR A 188 6.19 16.91 -1.28
N ARG A 189 6.40 18.12 -0.72
CA ARG A 189 5.33 18.93 -0.09
C ARG A 189 4.09 19.09 -0.95
N ARG A 190 4.26 19.39 -2.25
CA ARG A 190 3.16 19.56 -3.19
C ARG A 190 2.46 18.22 -3.50
N ARG A 191 3.22 17.12 -3.51
CA ARG A 191 2.71 15.75 -3.68
C ARG A 191 1.93 15.29 -2.45
N TRP A 192 2.38 15.62 -1.25
CA TRP A 192 1.63 15.40 -0.01
C TRP A 192 0.28 16.12 -0.06
N GLU A 193 0.27 17.40 -0.42
CA GLU A 193 -0.97 18.18 -0.49
C GLU A 193 -1.94 17.63 -1.55
N THR A 194 -1.43 17.32 -2.74
CA THR A 194 -2.20 16.71 -3.84
C THR A 194 -2.78 15.35 -3.44
N SER A 195 -2.00 14.55 -2.71
CA SER A 195 -2.42 13.26 -2.15
C SER A 195 -3.28 13.40 -0.88
N GLN A 196 -3.60 14.63 -0.45
CA GLN A 196 -4.29 14.91 0.81
C GLN A 196 -3.61 14.19 1.99
N ALA A 197 -2.29 14.18 2.01
CA ALA A 197 -1.46 13.60 3.05
C ALA A 197 -0.95 14.69 4.00
N LEU A 198 -0.67 14.28 5.22
CA LEU A 198 -0.03 15.09 6.25
C LEU A 198 1.15 14.31 6.80
N VAL A 199 2.33 14.91 6.79
CA VAL A 199 3.53 14.38 7.43
C VAL A 199 3.53 14.83 8.89
N VAL A 200 3.76 13.90 9.82
CA VAL A 200 3.84 14.14 11.26
C VAL A 200 5.25 13.81 11.72
N ALA A 201 5.98 14.81 12.19
CA ALA A 201 7.30 14.63 12.79
C ALA A 201 7.15 14.21 14.26
N VAL A 202 7.76 13.08 14.65
CA VAL A 202 7.85 12.67 16.05
C VAL A 202 9.16 13.19 16.63
N GLY A 203 9.14 14.46 17.03
CA GLY A 203 10.31 15.19 17.51
C GLY A 203 10.29 16.65 17.05
N PRO A 204 11.29 17.45 17.44
CA PRO A 204 11.42 18.83 16.98
C PRO A 204 11.65 18.87 15.47
N ALA A 205 10.82 19.65 14.76
CA ALA A 205 10.85 19.76 13.30
C ALA A 205 11.72 20.93 12.77
N GLY A 206 12.41 21.65 13.66
CA GLY A 206 13.16 22.85 13.29
C GLY A 206 12.26 24.02 12.89
N ASN A 207 12.74 25.26 13.03
CA ASN A 207 11.91 26.45 12.78
C ASN A 207 11.73 26.77 11.28
N SER A 208 12.56 26.18 10.40
CA SER A 208 12.58 26.45 8.96
C SER A 208 11.61 25.57 8.16
N LEU A 209 11.01 24.55 8.80
CA LEU A 209 10.12 23.59 8.16
C LEU A 209 8.68 23.86 8.60
N GLY A 210 7.84 24.26 7.65
CA GLY A 210 6.44 24.60 7.90
C GLY A 210 5.58 24.43 6.65
N GLY A 211 4.27 24.56 6.83
CA GLY A 211 3.28 24.53 5.76
C GLY A 211 2.14 23.55 6.00
N LYS A 212 1.19 23.53 5.07
CA LYS A 212 -0.04 22.72 5.17
C LYS A 212 0.20 21.21 5.09
N TRP A 213 1.41 20.80 4.70
CA TRP A 213 1.82 19.41 4.55
C TRP A 213 2.43 18.80 5.82
N LEU A 214 2.80 19.61 6.82
CA LEU A 214 3.53 19.18 8.01
C LEU A 214 2.74 19.42 9.31
N ALA A 215 2.96 18.53 10.27
CA ALA A 215 2.52 18.64 11.65
C ALA A 215 3.59 18.07 12.59
N ILE A 216 3.51 18.45 13.86
CA ILE A 216 4.45 18.04 14.90
C ILE A 216 3.68 17.24 15.95
N ALA A 217 4.16 16.04 16.25
CA ALA A 217 3.63 15.21 17.33
C ALA A 217 3.68 15.98 18.65
N GLN A 218 2.57 16.00 19.39
CA GLN A 218 2.60 16.46 20.78
C GLN A 218 2.91 15.25 21.66
N ARG A 219 3.79 15.42 22.64
CA ARG A 219 4.29 14.34 23.52
C ARG A 219 4.96 13.20 22.72
N PRO A 220 6.07 13.50 22.02
CA PRO A 220 6.76 12.52 21.15
C PRO A 220 7.04 11.19 21.85
N GLU A 221 7.33 11.20 23.15
CA GLU A 221 7.55 10.01 23.97
C GLU A 221 6.36 9.03 23.96
N VAL A 222 5.12 9.53 23.88
CA VAL A 222 3.92 8.69 23.82
C VAL A 222 3.75 8.09 22.41
N TRP A 223 4.13 8.84 21.38
CA TRP A 223 4.14 8.34 20.00
C TRP A 223 5.16 7.23 19.83
N GLU A 224 6.37 7.40 20.35
CA GLU A 224 7.44 6.40 20.37
C GLU A 224 7.01 5.14 21.14
N GLN A 225 6.37 5.28 22.31
CA GLN A 225 5.82 4.14 23.04
C GLN A 225 4.76 3.39 22.23
N CYS A 226 3.88 4.10 21.51
CA CYS A 226 2.91 3.47 20.62
C CYS A 226 3.59 2.74 19.46
N TYR A 227 4.68 3.30 18.93
CA TYR A 227 5.46 2.69 17.86
C TYR A 227 6.20 1.43 18.32
N GLY A 228 6.85 1.48 19.49
CA GLY A 228 7.46 0.28 20.10
C GLY A 228 6.44 -0.82 20.39
N ALA A 229 5.23 -0.45 20.85
CA ALA A 229 4.14 -1.41 21.04
C ALA A 229 3.66 -2.03 19.71
N LEU A 230 3.65 -1.27 18.62
CA LEU A 230 3.32 -1.77 17.29
C LEU A 230 4.40 -2.71 16.74
N GLN A 231 5.68 -2.37 16.90
CA GLN A 231 6.80 -3.24 16.52
C GLN A 231 6.76 -4.56 17.30
N ALA A 232 6.57 -4.50 18.62
CA ALA A 232 6.43 -5.69 19.45
C ALA A 232 5.21 -6.56 19.04
N ALA A 233 4.09 -5.93 18.69
CA ALA A 233 2.87 -6.60 18.23
C ALA A 233 2.94 -7.09 16.77
N THR A 234 4.05 -6.86 16.07
CA THR A 234 4.32 -7.40 14.72
C THR A 234 5.55 -8.31 14.70
N GLY A 235 6.14 -8.58 15.88
CA GLY A 235 7.35 -9.38 16.03
C GLY A 235 8.59 -8.74 15.41
N ARG A 236 8.59 -7.41 15.22
CA ARG A 236 9.72 -6.67 14.68
C ARG A 236 10.62 -6.18 15.81
N GLU A 237 11.92 -6.26 15.57
CA GLU A 237 12.91 -5.66 16.44
C GLU A 237 12.90 -4.13 16.28
N PRO A 238 13.23 -3.38 17.35
CA PRO A 238 13.46 -1.95 17.23
C PRO A 238 14.60 -1.71 16.25
N VAL A 239 14.42 -0.70 15.39
CA VAL A 239 15.40 -0.36 14.35
C VAL A 239 16.06 0.94 14.73
N ASP A 240 17.39 0.97 14.70
CA ASP A 240 18.22 2.15 14.97
C ASP A 240 18.31 3.09 13.74
N GLU A 241 17.26 3.14 12.92
CA GLU A 241 17.20 3.96 11.71
C GLU A 241 15.90 4.76 11.68
N ALA A 242 15.93 5.88 10.96
CA ALA A 242 14.71 6.60 10.60
C ALA A 242 13.67 5.65 9.98
N SER A 243 12.41 5.80 10.37
CA SER A 243 11.32 4.94 9.91
C SER A 243 10.03 5.73 9.76
N TRP A 244 9.11 5.19 8.97
CA TRP A 244 7.84 5.84 8.72
C TRP A 244 6.67 4.87 8.82
N LEU A 245 5.53 5.41 9.26
CA LEU A 245 4.24 4.74 9.25
C LEU A 245 3.26 5.50 8.35
N LEU A 246 2.58 4.81 7.45
CA LEU A 246 1.52 5.38 6.61
C LEU A 246 0.15 4.95 7.12
N PHE A 247 -0.65 5.90 7.59
CA PHE A 247 -2.05 5.72 7.91
C PHE A 247 -2.94 6.19 6.76
N GLY A 248 -3.86 5.34 6.33
CA GLY A 248 -4.87 5.68 5.33
C GLY A 248 -5.96 6.61 5.87
N LYS A 249 -6.87 7.04 4.99
CA LYS A 249 -8.07 7.81 5.38
C LYS A 249 -9.06 7.06 6.27
N SER A 250 -8.85 5.77 6.54
CA SER A 250 -9.60 4.99 7.53
C SER A 250 -8.99 5.08 8.94
N GLY A 251 -7.82 5.71 9.09
CA GLY A 251 -7.02 5.69 10.32
C GLY A 251 -6.28 4.37 10.55
N ARG A 252 -6.25 3.48 9.56
CA ARG A 252 -5.56 2.17 9.63
C ARG A 252 -4.18 2.24 9.00
N LEU A 253 -3.25 1.45 9.52
CA LEU A 253 -1.92 1.33 8.96
C LEU A 253 -2.00 0.69 7.56
N ARG A 254 -1.35 1.33 6.59
CA ARG A 254 -1.29 0.95 5.18
C ARG A 254 0.11 0.57 4.73
N GLY A 255 1.13 1.05 5.43
CA GLY A 255 2.52 0.76 5.09
C GLY A 255 3.40 1.19 6.23
N GLU A 256 4.54 0.54 6.32
CA GLU A 256 5.61 0.86 7.25
C GLU A 256 6.92 0.45 6.60
N SER A 257 7.95 1.26 6.77
CA SER A 257 9.31 0.91 6.34
C SER A 257 10.32 1.64 7.21
N THR A 258 11.52 1.10 7.21
CA THR A 258 12.74 1.80 7.62
C THR A 258 13.29 2.58 6.42
N GLY A 259 14.14 3.56 6.70
CA GLY A 259 14.77 4.42 5.71
C GLY A 259 13.93 5.65 5.32
N ARG A 260 14.47 6.38 4.34
CA ARG A 260 14.01 7.71 3.91
C ARG A 260 13.48 7.73 2.46
N ASP A 261 13.04 6.57 1.98
CA ASP A 261 12.49 6.42 0.64
C ASP A 261 11.01 6.82 0.60
N PHE A 262 10.75 8.09 0.29
CA PHE A 262 9.41 8.65 0.19
C PHE A 262 8.67 8.27 -1.10
N ASP A 263 9.37 7.74 -2.11
CA ASP A 263 8.73 7.28 -3.35
C ASP A 263 7.85 6.06 -3.10
N GLN A 264 8.31 5.16 -2.21
CA GLN A 264 7.50 4.04 -1.74
C GLN A 264 6.23 4.51 -1.05
N VAL A 265 6.33 5.53 -0.19
CA VAL A 265 5.17 6.08 0.53
C VAL A 265 4.13 6.62 -0.46
N LEU A 266 4.56 7.38 -1.47
CA LEU A 266 3.68 7.94 -2.49
C LEU A 266 3.03 6.85 -3.36
N ALA A 267 3.75 5.78 -3.67
CA ALA A 267 3.22 4.63 -4.41
C ALA A 267 2.04 3.96 -3.67
N PHE A 268 2.03 4.01 -2.33
CA PHE A 268 0.90 3.51 -1.53
C PHE A 268 -0.27 4.49 -1.42
N MET A 269 -0.03 5.79 -1.57
CA MET A 269 -1.10 6.78 -1.37
C MET A 269 -2.10 6.77 -2.51
N GLY A 270 -1.61 6.87 -3.75
CA GLY A 270 -2.42 7.10 -4.94
C GLY A 270 -3.21 8.41 -4.91
N VAL A 271 -3.36 9.04 -6.06
CA VAL A 271 -4.18 10.24 -6.27
C VAL A 271 -5.44 9.89 -7.04
N THR A 272 -6.57 10.43 -6.56
CA THR A 272 -7.88 10.25 -7.19
C THR A 272 -8.25 11.40 -8.13
N GLN A 273 -7.54 12.52 -8.02
CA GLN A 273 -7.72 13.69 -8.86
C GLN A 273 -7.00 13.49 -10.20
N ASP A 274 -7.61 13.97 -11.28
CA ASP A 274 -6.94 14.11 -12.56
C ASP A 274 -5.93 15.26 -12.48
N LEU A 275 -4.65 14.94 -12.63
CA LEU A 275 -3.55 15.89 -12.52
C LEU A 275 -3.11 16.46 -13.87
N SER A 276 -3.74 16.03 -14.97
CA SER A 276 -3.44 16.54 -16.31
C SER A 276 -3.77 18.02 -16.51
N LEU A 277 -4.56 18.60 -15.61
CA LEU A 277 -5.02 19.99 -15.64
C LEU A 277 -4.36 20.88 -14.56
N LEU A 278 -3.29 20.41 -13.91
CA LEU A 278 -2.60 21.23 -12.93
C LEU A 278 -1.97 22.44 -13.64
N PRO A 279 -2.14 23.67 -13.11
CA PRO A 279 -1.37 24.80 -13.60
C PRO A 279 0.10 24.53 -13.35
N GLN A 280 0.93 24.73 -14.38
CA GLN A 280 2.38 24.66 -14.24
C GLN A 280 2.81 25.75 -13.26
N LEU A 281 3.14 25.35 -12.04
CA LEU A 281 3.60 26.27 -11.02
C LEU A 281 5.09 26.00 -10.87
N CYS A 282 5.89 26.90 -11.44
CA CYS A 282 7.31 26.94 -11.19
C CYS A 282 7.51 27.47 -9.76
N GLY A 283 8.13 26.70 -8.87
CA GLY A 283 8.63 27.25 -7.62
C GLY A 283 9.68 28.33 -7.90
N GLU A 284 10.18 29.01 -6.85
CA GLU A 284 11.43 29.78 -6.94
C GLU A 284 12.56 28.81 -7.30
N ALA A 285 12.72 28.57 -8.59
CA ALA A 285 13.47 27.45 -9.08
C ALA A 285 14.95 27.80 -9.17
N GLU A 286 15.79 26.82 -8.82
CA GLU A 286 17.19 26.82 -9.19
C GLU A 286 17.25 26.49 -10.68
N GLU A 287 17.43 27.53 -11.49
CA GLU A 287 17.38 27.51 -12.97
C GLU A 287 18.33 26.47 -13.57
N ASP A 288 19.46 26.24 -12.93
CA ASP A 288 20.45 25.22 -13.31
C ASP A 288 19.90 23.78 -13.16
N ILE A 289 19.17 23.50 -12.08
CA ILE A 289 18.54 22.18 -11.86
C ILE A 289 17.39 21.95 -12.84
N LEU A 290 16.55 22.95 -13.06
CA LEU A 290 15.48 22.85 -14.05
C LEU A 290 16.04 22.63 -15.44
N LYS A 291 17.14 23.30 -15.80
CA LYS A 291 17.79 23.06 -17.09
C LYS A 291 18.23 21.61 -17.25
N VAL A 292 18.78 20.96 -16.22
CA VAL A 292 19.13 19.52 -16.26
C VAL A 292 17.87 18.66 -16.41
N HIS A 293 16.80 19.00 -15.71
CA HIS A 293 15.51 18.32 -15.81
C HIS A 293 14.90 18.39 -17.21
N ASP A 294 14.89 19.58 -17.81
CA ASP A 294 14.34 19.82 -19.14
C ASP A 294 15.21 19.12 -20.20
N THR A 295 16.53 19.26 -20.11
CA THR A 295 17.49 18.56 -20.99
C THR A 295 17.30 17.04 -20.93
N PHE A 296 17.00 16.49 -19.75
CA PHE A 296 16.69 15.06 -19.61
C PHE A 296 15.45 14.66 -20.42
N TYR A 297 14.35 15.41 -20.32
CA TYR A 297 13.13 15.08 -21.06
C TYR A 297 13.25 15.38 -22.55
N GLU A 298 14.00 16.41 -22.95
CA GLU A 298 14.32 16.67 -24.35
C GLU A 298 15.14 15.53 -24.95
N ALA A 299 16.20 15.07 -24.27
CA ALA A 299 16.98 13.92 -24.69
C ALA A 299 16.14 12.64 -24.74
N LEU A 300 15.25 12.43 -23.75
CA LEU A 300 14.33 11.30 -23.71
C LEU A 300 13.34 11.31 -24.90
N LYS A 301 12.77 12.47 -25.22
CA LYS A 301 11.83 12.66 -26.35
C LYS A 301 12.52 12.57 -27.71
N GLY A 302 13.75 13.08 -27.81
CA GLY A 302 14.55 13.09 -29.03
C GLY A 302 15.33 11.80 -29.29
N GLY A 303 15.39 10.90 -28.30
CA GLY A 303 16.17 9.67 -28.38
C GLY A 303 17.69 9.88 -28.34
N ASP A 304 18.17 10.98 -27.76
CA ASP A 304 19.58 11.35 -27.76
C ASP A 304 20.35 10.66 -26.63
N ALA A 305 20.98 9.54 -26.97
CA ALA A 305 21.76 8.75 -26.01
C ALA A 305 23.04 9.45 -25.54
N GLU A 306 23.65 10.31 -26.37
CA GLU A 306 24.89 11.01 -26.02
C GLU A 306 24.61 12.10 -24.99
N ILE A 307 23.57 12.92 -25.21
CA ILE A 307 23.12 13.91 -24.21
C ILE A 307 22.73 13.17 -22.93
N MET A 308 21.91 12.11 -23.03
CA MET A 308 21.47 11.35 -21.87
C MET A 308 22.66 10.90 -21.01
N LYS A 309 23.72 10.35 -21.62
CA LYS A 309 24.92 9.89 -20.91
C LYS A 309 25.60 11.02 -20.10
N THR A 310 25.65 12.24 -20.64
CA THR A 310 26.29 13.38 -19.95
C THR A 310 25.54 13.87 -18.71
N LEU A 311 24.24 13.61 -18.63
CA LEU A 311 23.39 14.05 -17.53
C LEU A 311 23.56 13.22 -16.26
N TRP A 312 24.10 12.00 -16.36
CA TRP A 312 24.20 11.08 -15.24
C TRP A 312 25.54 11.17 -14.49
N VAL A 313 25.50 10.88 -13.20
CA VAL A 313 26.71 10.57 -12.42
C VAL A 313 27.16 9.15 -12.80
N GLU A 314 28.38 9.01 -13.34
CA GLU A 314 28.89 7.72 -13.85
C GLU A 314 29.03 6.66 -12.75
N ASP A 315 29.38 7.09 -11.54
CA ASP A 315 29.60 6.25 -10.36
C ASP A 315 28.59 6.52 -9.23
N ALA A 316 27.33 6.81 -9.56
CA ALA A 316 26.28 6.90 -8.53
C ALA A 316 26.06 5.53 -7.87
N GLY A 317 26.87 5.25 -6.84
CA GLY A 317 26.73 4.26 -5.78
C GLY A 317 26.12 2.91 -6.15
N GLY A 318 26.97 1.87 -6.22
CA GLY A 318 26.71 0.54 -5.67
C GLY A 318 25.31 -0.07 -5.81
N ASP A 319 24.66 0.12 -6.95
CA ASP A 319 23.34 -0.46 -7.18
C ASP A 319 23.47 -1.98 -7.29
N ASN A 320 23.28 -2.65 -6.15
CA ASN A 320 23.33 -4.10 -6.00
C ASN A 320 22.06 -4.78 -6.52
N ASP A 321 21.17 -4.05 -7.20
CA ASP A 321 19.97 -4.63 -7.78
C ASP A 321 20.35 -5.72 -8.81
N PRO A 322 20.07 -7.01 -8.51
CA PRO A 322 20.46 -8.11 -9.38
C PRO A 322 19.59 -8.20 -10.64
N ARG A 323 18.54 -7.37 -10.77
CA ARG A 323 17.60 -7.43 -11.89
C ARG A 323 18.26 -6.97 -13.21
N PRO A 324 17.87 -7.59 -14.34
CA PRO A 324 18.39 -7.20 -15.64
C PRO A 324 17.96 -5.77 -15.99
N ARG A 325 18.93 -4.97 -16.46
CA ARG A 325 18.69 -3.59 -16.91
C ARG A 325 18.41 -3.54 -18.40
N VAL A 326 17.50 -2.66 -18.77
CA VAL A 326 17.28 -2.24 -20.15
C VAL A 326 18.16 -1.02 -20.42
N SER A 327 19.03 -1.09 -21.42
CA SER A 327 19.94 -0.01 -21.78
C SER A 327 19.19 1.24 -22.22
N TRP A 328 19.81 2.43 -22.08
CA TRP A 328 19.24 3.69 -22.58
C TRP A 328 18.90 3.62 -24.07
N SER A 329 19.72 2.98 -24.90
CA SER A 329 19.43 2.78 -26.32
C SER A 329 18.10 2.04 -26.59
N SER A 330 17.67 1.18 -25.68
CA SER A 330 16.39 0.47 -25.78
C SER A 330 15.23 1.30 -25.21
N VAL A 331 15.47 2.06 -24.14
CA VAL A 331 14.49 2.93 -23.48
C VAL A 331 14.13 4.13 -24.36
N LEU A 332 15.13 4.73 -25.03
CA LEU A 332 15.04 5.90 -25.90
C LEU A 332 14.36 5.63 -27.25
N SER A 333 13.80 4.44 -27.46
CA SER A 333 13.02 4.13 -28.67
C SER A 333 11.72 4.95 -28.75
N ASP A 334 11.09 5.02 -29.94
CA ASP A 334 9.92 5.84 -30.32
C ASP A 334 8.74 5.92 -29.31
N LYS A 335 8.72 5.06 -28.29
CA LYS A 335 7.69 5.00 -27.24
C LYS A 335 7.83 6.05 -26.14
N ALA A 336 9.01 6.66 -25.94
CA ALA A 336 9.22 7.67 -24.90
C ALA A 336 8.65 9.06 -25.27
N ALA A 337 8.49 9.33 -26.58
CA ALA A 337 7.98 10.60 -27.12
C ALA A 337 6.51 10.92 -26.74
N VAL A 338 5.81 9.98 -26.11
CA VAL A 338 4.39 10.11 -25.73
C VAL A 338 4.21 10.75 -24.35
N LEU A 339 5.30 11.01 -23.61
CA LEU A 339 5.25 11.60 -22.27
C LEU A 339 5.31 13.12 -22.31
N ASP A 340 4.49 13.77 -21.49
CA ASP A 340 4.58 15.20 -21.22
C ASP A 340 4.64 15.49 -19.74
N VAL A 341 5.27 16.61 -19.38
CA VAL A 341 5.50 17.00 -17.98
C VAL A 341 4.62 18.20 -17.67
N VAL A 342 3.61 18.02 -16.82
CA VAL A 342 2.58 19.04 -16.56
C VAL A 342 2.83 19.86 -15.30
N ASP A 343 3.62 19.33 -14.36
CA ASP A 343 3.98 20.03 -13.13
C ASP A 343 5.34 19.54 -12.63
N VAL A 344 6.17 20.45 -12.13
CA VAL A 344 7.52 20.18 -11.61
C VAL A 344 7.69 20.93 -10.29
N ASP A 345 8.33 20.30 -9.33
CA ASP A 345 8.74 20.92 -8.06
C ASP A 345 10.21 20.56 -7.80
N VAL A 346 11.01 21.56 -7.47
CA VAL A 346 12.43 21.43 -7.19
C VAL A 346 12.67 21.81 -5.74
N VAL A 347 13.47 21.00 -5.04
CA VAL A 347 13.96 21.31 -3.71
C VAL A 347 15.43 20.99 -3.60
N ARG A 348 16.21 22.01 -3.26
CA ARG A 348 17.57 21.83 -2.79
C ARG A 348 17.57 21.35 -1.35
N ALA A 349 18.06 20.14 -1.13
CA ALA A 349 18.18 19.55 0.20
C ALA A 349 19.49 19.97 0.89
N SER A 350 20.57 20.17 0.12
CA SER A 350 21.85 20.69 0.61
C SER A 350 22.59 21.44 -0.51
N GLU A 351 23.79 21.96 -0.23
CA GLU A 351 24.58 22.63 -1.26
C GLU A 351 24.83 21.77 -2.51
N ASN A 352 24.88 20.45 -2.32
CA ASN A 352 25.30 19.46 -3.31
C ASN A 352 24.24 18.40 -3.60
N LEU A 353 23.03 18.52 -3.03
CA LEU A 353 21.94 17.59 -3.22
C LEU A 353 20.64 18.33 -3.51
N ALA A 354 19.96 17.88 -4.56
CA ALA A 354 18.63 18.33 -4.90
C ALA A 354 17.71 17.18 -5.28
N LEU A 355 16.42 17.44 -5.08
CA LEU A 355 15.34 16.53 -5.40
C LEU A 355 14.35 17.24 -6.31
N VAL A 356 13.92 16.55 -7.36
CA VAL A 356 12.93 17.04 -8.30
C VAL A 356 11.78 16.06 -8.34
N THR A 357 10.54 16.56 -8.23
CA THR A 357 9.34 15.75 -8.43
C THR A 357 8.50 16.32 -9.58
N SER A 358 8.14 15.48 -10.55
CA SER A 358 7.34 15.90 -11.71
C SER A 358 6.16 14.98 -11.96
N ILE A 359 5.09 15.54 -12.53
CA ILE A 359 3.93 14.78 -12.98
C ILE A 359 4.06 14.54 -14.48
N GLU A 360 4.15 13.27 -14.84
CA GLU A 360 4.20 12.83 -16.23
C GLU A 360 2.81 12.36 -16.67
N VAL A 361 2.40 12.78 -17.86
CA VAL A 361 1.13 12.42 -18.48
C VAL A 361 1.39 11.84 -19.86
N CYS A 362 0.78 10.69 -20.14
CA CYS A 362 0.83 10.11 -21.49
C CYS A 362 -0.14 10.86 -22.42
N LEU A 363 0.35 11.43 -23.52
CA LEU A 363 -0.43 12.29 -24.42
C LEU A 363 -1.05 11.59 -25.64
N GLY A 364 -0.46 10.51 -26.14
CA GLY A 364 -0.84 9.91 -27.44
C GLY A 364 -1.61 8.60 -27.30
N GLU A 365 -2.51 8.30 -28.25
CA GLU A 365 -3.11 6.96 -28.37
C GLU A 365 -2.02 5.90 -28.69
N GLY A 366 -2.04 4.74 -28.03
CA GLY A 366 -1.14 3.61 -28.36
C GLY A 366 0.22 3.56 -27.64
N GLY A 367 0.53 4.49 -26.73
CA GLY A 367 1.66 4.34 -25.80
C GLY A 367 1.46 3.16 -24.83
N LEU A 368 2.57 2.60 -24.28
CA LEU A 368 2.60 1.42 -23.38
C LEU A 368 1.70 1.55 -22.11
N PHE A 369 1.18 2.75 -21.86
CA PHE A 369 0.42 3.14 -20.67
C PHE A 369 -1.02 3.62 -20.98
N ASN A 370 -1.49 3.53 -22.23
CA ASN A 370 -2.73 4.18 -22.71
C ASN A 370 -4.01 3.33 -22.73
N ASP A 371 -4.02 2.09 -22.25
CA ASP A 371 -5.26 1.31 -22.18
C ASP A 371 -6.23 1.78 -21.06
N GLY A 372 -6.05 3.02 -20.57
CA GLY A 372 -6.59 3.54 -19.31
C GLY A 372 -7.93 4.25 -19.41
N GLY A 373 -9.00 3.49 -19.65
CA GLY A 373 -10.39 3.90 -19.36
C GLY A 373 -10.92 5.16 -20.06
N PRO A 374 -12.20 5.54 -19.81
CA PRO A 374 -12.90 6.59 -20.56
C PRO A 374 -12.35 8.03 -20.36
N SER A 375 -11.33 8.22 -19.52
CA SER A 375 -10.64 9.51 -19.31
C SER A 375 -9.17 9.53 -19.78
N GLY A 376 -8.61 8.39 -20.21
CA GLY A 376 -7.65 8.32 -21.32
C GLY A 376 -6.18 8.72 -21.14
N LYS A 377 -5.67 9.10 -19.95
CA LYS A 377 -4.23 9.43 -19.80
C LYS A 377 -3.65 8.91 -18.49
N GLY A 378 -2.73 7.96 -18.56
CA GLY A 378 -1.98 7.48 -17.39
C GLY A 378 -1.13 8.60 -16.81
N THR A 379 -1.23 8.82 -15.50
CA THR A 379 -0.41 9.80 -14.76
C THR A 379 0.62 9.09 -13.90
N LEU A 380 1.88 9.43 -14.10
CA LEU A 380 3.01 8.96 -13.31
C LEU A 380 3.56 10.11 -12.46
N LEU A 381 4.09 9.76 -11.29
CA LEU A 381 4.94 10.65 -10.52
C LEU A 381 6.37 10.24 -10.82
N ALA A 382 7.14 11.18 -11.33
CA ALA A 382 8.56 11.05 -11.52
C ALA A 382 9.30 11.75 -10.38
N THR A 383 10.34 11.10 -9.90
CA THR A 383 11.31 11.68 -8.98
C THR A 383 12.70 11.61 -9.59
N LYS A 384 13.51 12.61 -9.28
CA LYS A 384 14.92 12.64 -9.64
C LYS A 384 15.70 13.10 -8.43
N ARG A 385 16.80 12.40 -8.18
CA ARG A 385 17.83 12.84 -7.24
C ARG A 385 18.99 13.39 -8.07
N LEU A 386 19.39 14.61 -7.79
CA LEU A 386 20.51 15.26 -8.44
C LEU A 386 21.58 15.59 -7.42
N SER A 387 22.83 15.45 -7.85
CA SER A 387 23.98 15.87 -7.05
C SER A 387 25.01 16.59 -7.90
N ARG A 388 25.92 17.25 -7.20
CA ARG A 388 27.13 17.85 -7.76
C ARG A 388 28.25 17.67 -6.75
N THR A 389 29.49 17.55 -7.24
CA THR A 389 30.66 17.35 -6.38
C THR A 389 30.97 18.58 -5.53
N ASP A 390 30.77 19.76 -6.10
CA ASP A 390 31.05 21.07 -5.50
C ASP A 390 30.16 22.15 -6.13
N ALA A 391 30.26 23.38 -5.62
CA ALA A 391 29.40 24.48 -6.05
C ALA A 391 29.58 24.94 -7.49
N SER A 392 30.74 24.66 -8.11
CA SER A 392 31.08 25.03 -9.48
C SER A 392 30.80 23.90 -10.48
N SER A 393 30.74 22.66 -9.99
CA SER A 393 30.40 21.48 -10.78
C SER A 393 28.94 21.52 -11.25
N PRO A 394 28.65 21.07 -12.49
CA PRO A 394 27.28 21.01 -12.99
C PRO A 394 26.48 19.96 -12.20
N TRP A 395 25.19 20.22 -12.02
CA TRP A 395 24.26 19.21 -11.50
C TRP A 395 24.16 18.02 -12.44
N ARG A 396 24.12 16.83 -11.86
CA ARG A 396 23.94 15.57 -12.57
C ARG A 396 22.90 14.71 -11.85
N ILE A 397 22.24 13.86 -12.60
CA ILE A 397 21.22 12.94 -12.11
C ILE A 397 21.93 11.73 -11.51
N GLU A 398 21.59 11.40 -10.25
CA GLU A 398 22.01 10.17 -9.58
C GLU A 398 21.00 9.06 -9.84
N SER A 399 19.71 9.36 -9.67
CA SER A 399 18.62 8.43 -9.88
C SER A 399 17.40 9.14 -10.45
N HIS A 400 16.63 8.39 -11.24
CA HIS A 400 15.30 8.78 -11.69
C HIS A 400 14.35 7.61 -11.45
N GLN A 401 13.21 7.87 -10.82
CA GLN A 401 12.20 6.86 -10.60
C GLN A 401 10.85 7.37 -11.10
N THR A 402 10.07 6.51 -11.74
CA THR A 402 8.68 6.78 -12.09
C THR A 402 7.78 5.78 -11.39
N ILE A 403 6.72 6.28 -10.74
CA ILE A 403 5.75 5.45 -10.04
C ILE A 403 4.33 5.72 -10.55
N PRO A 404 3.48 4.68 -10.60
CA PRO A 404 2.04 4.83 -10.80
C PRO A 404 1.44 5.75 -9.73
N TYR A 405 0.97 6.93 -10.11
CA TYR A 405 0.53 7.94 -9.13
C TYR A 405 -0.99 8.10 -9.05
N CYS A 406 -1.69 8.05 -10.17
CA CYS A 406 -3.15 8.15 -10.18
C CYS A 406 -3.83 6.80 -10.39
N ASN A 407 -5.04 6.63 -9.84
CA ASN A 407 -5.81 5.37 -9.98
C ASN A 407 -6.27 5.07 -11.42
N ASN A 408 -6.14 6.03 -12.34
CA ASN A 408 -6.46 5.90 -13.76
C ASN A 408 -5.28 5.38 -14.60
N THR A 409 -4.13 5.08 -13.99
CA THR A 409 -2.97 4.59 -14.72
C THR A 409 -3.04 3.08 -14.94
N VAL A 410 -2.74 2.64 -16.17
CA VAL A 410 -2.54 1.21 -16.50
C VAL A 410 -1.11 0.79 -16.20
N ALA A 411 -0.22 1.74 -15.90
CA ALA A 411 1.12 1.42 -15.42
C ALA A 411 1.00 0.67 -14.09
N PHE A 412 1.25 -0.64 -14.12
CA PHE A 412 1.31 -1.46 -12.91
C PHE A 412 2.71 -1.55 -12.31
N GLN A 413 3.71 -1.03 -13.01
CA GLN A 413 5.12 -1.16 -12.67
C GLN A 413 5.75 0.21 -12.52
N SER A 414 6.63 0.32 -11.53
CA SER A 414 7.50 1.49 -11.38
C SER A 414 8.77 1.27 -12.18
N LEU A 415 9.43 2.34 -12.60
CA LEU A 415 10.68 2.29 -13.34
C LEU A 415 11.75 3.01 -12.53
N VAL A 416 12.94 2.43 -12.40
CA VAL A 416 14.10 3.07 -11.78
C VAL A 416 15.23 3.10 -12.78
N CYS A 417 15.78 4.28 -13.03
CA CYS A 417 16.81 4.55 -14.00
C CYS A 417 18.04 5.18 -13.33
N ASN A 418 19.22 4.81 -13.83
CA ASN A 418 20.51 5.40 -13.50
C ASN A 418 21.40 5.51 -14.75
N CYS A 419 22.69 5.82 -14.57
CA CYS A 419 23.65 5.92 -15.68
C CYS A 419 23.72 4.67 -16.57
N ARG A 420 23.37 3.48 -16.05
CA ARG A 420 23.45 2.19 -16.76
C ARG A 420 22.17 1.84 -17.54
N GLY A 421 21.10 2.63 -17.39
CA GLY A 421 19.79 2.35 -17.96
C GLY A 421 18.73 2.14 -16.89
N CYS A 422 17.67 1.43 -17.23
CA CYS A 422 16.47 1.33 -16.41
C CYS A 422 16.11 -0.10 -16.00
N VAL A 423 15.49 -0.25 -14.84
CA VAL A 423 14.95 -1.49 -14.28
C VAL A 423 13.46 -1.31 -14.01
N LEU A 424 12.67 -2.31 -14.40
CA LEU A 424 11.26 -2.40 -14.04
C LEU A 424 11.13 -2.97 -12.62
N LEU A 425 10.51 -2.19 -11.73
CA LEU A 425 10.08 -2.63 -10.42
C LEU A 425 8.68 -3.22 -10.53
N LYS A 426 8.55 -4.51 -10.22
CA LYS A 426 7.24 -5.10 -9.99
C LYS A 426 6.67 -4.52 -8.71
N ARG A 427 5.43 -4.03 -8.74
CA ARG A 427 4.68 -3.66 -7.54
C ARG A 427 4.49 -4.93 -6.70
N THR A 428 5.15 -5.01 -5.56
CA THR A 428 5.02 -6.12 -4.59
C THR A 428 3.75 -5.98 -3.77
#